data_AF-A0A0U4VSK6-F1
#
_entry.id   AF-A0A0U4VSK6-F1
#
_cell.length_a   1.000
_cell.length_b   1.000
_cell.length_c   1.000
_cell.angle_alpha   90.00
_cell.angle_beta   90.00
_cell.angle_gamma   90.00
#
_symmetry.space_group_name_H-M   'P 1'
#
loop_
_entity.id
_entity.type
_entity.pdbx_description
1 polymer ?
#
loop_
_entity_poly.entity_id
_entity_poly.type
_entity_poly.pdbx_seq_one_letter_code
_entity_poly.pdbx_strand_id
1 'polypeptide(L)'
;MKLFIAVEISDDDVTLQEVAEQCGYDLKHPAVHDISAPELAQYHDEACLVLRLHLQQPIDAAQLLDEAQVLISHPSVAAVRKLWLEA
;
A
#
# COMPACT_ATOMS: atom_id res chain seq x y z
N MET A 1 -11.16 -3.16 -4.93
CA MET A 1 -10.73 -2.12 -3.96
C MET A 1 -9.29 -1.72 -4.20
N LYS A 2 -8.96 -0.47 -3.89
CA LYS A 2 -7.60 0.09 -3.95
C LYS A 2 -7.24 0.68 -2.59
N LEU A 3 -6.09 0.30 -2.07
CA LEU A 3 -5.55 0.83 -0.82
C LEU A 3 -4.41 1.80 -1.15
N PHE A 4 -4.56 3.05 -0.72
CA PHE A 4 -3.54 4.08 -0.84
C PHE A 4 -2.67 4.08 0.42
N ILE A 5 -1.36 4.05 0.23
CA ILE A 5 -0.37 4.06 1.31
C ILE A 5 0.67 5.16 1.08
N ALA A 6 0.98 5.90 2.14
CA ALA A 6 2.16 6.74 2.21
C ALA A 6 3.34 5.88 2.63
N VAL A 7 4.49 6.11 1.99
CA VAL A 7 5.75 5.42 2.30
C VAL A 7 6.76 6.49 2.67
N GLU A 8 7.32 6.38 3.87
CA GLU A 8 8.43 7.22 4.31
C GLU A 8 9.73 6.55 3.87
N ILE A 9 10.52 7.27 3.07
CA ILE A 9 11.81 6.80 2.53
C ILE A 9 12.91 7.49 3.33
N SER A 10 13.83 6.73 3.90
CA SER A 10 14.96 7.26 4.68
C SER A 10 16.19 7.61 3.85
N ASP A 11 16.23 7.14 2.60
CA ASP A 11 17.35 7.33 1.68
C ASP A 11 16.98 8.41 0.66
N ASP A 12 17.66 9.56 0.73
CA ASP A 12 17.40 10.72 -0.14
C ASP A 12 17.69 10.43 -1.63
N ASP A 13 18.48 9.40 -1.94
CA ASP A 13 18.79 8.99 -3.30
C ASP A 13 17.75 8.02 -3.89
N VAL A 14 16.76 7.57 -3.10
CA VAL A 14 15.73 6.63 -3.54
C VAL A 14 14.38 7.31 -3.72
N THR A 15 13.81 7.15 -4.91
CA THR A 15 12.50 7.68 -5.24
C THR A 15 11.37 6.73 -4.86
N LEU A 16 10.16 7.27 -4.70
CA LEU A 16 8.95 6.46 -4.51
C LEU A 16 8.68 5.51 -5.70
N GLN A 17 9.10 5.91 -6.91
CA GLN A 17 9.04 5.06 -8.09
C GLN A 17 9.91 3.81 -7.94
N GLU A 18 11.16 3.98 -7.54
CA GLU A 18 12.08 2.86 -7.34
C GLU A 18 11.59 1.90 -6.26
N VAL A 19 11.02 2.43 -5.18
CA VAL A 19 10.37 1.60 -4.15
C VAL A 19 9.23 0.79 -4.77
N ALA A 20 8.35 1.39 -5.59
CA ALA A 20 7.25 0.68 -6.23
C ALA A 20 7.73 -0.48 -7.12
N GLU A 21 8.83 -0.28 -7.85
CA GLU A 21 9.37 -1.25 -8.81
C GLU A 21 10.20 -2.37 -8.14
N GLN A 22 10.81 -2.09 -6.99
CA GLN A 22 11.82 -2.98 -6.37
C GLN A 22 11.41 -3.56 -5.00
N CYS A 23 10.32 -3.08 -4.40
CA CYS A 23 9.90 -3.58 -3.10
C CYS A 23 9.26 -4.98 -3.18
N GLY A 24 9.43 -5.76 -2.11
CA GLY A 24 8.48 -6.80 -1.77
C GLY A 24 7.25 -6.18 -1.12
N TYR A 25 6.06 -6.73 -1.40
CA TYR A 25 4.81 -6.21 -0.87
C TYR A 25 3.90 -7.35 -0.44
N ASP A 26 3.22 -7.18 0.70
CA ASP A 26 2.26 -8.13 1.23
C ASP A 26 1.17 -7.40 2.04
N LEU A 27 -0.01 -8.01 2.14
CA LEU A 27 -1.11 -7.52 2.96
C LEU A 27 -1.74 -8.67 3.72
N LYS A 28 -1.70 -8.57 5.06
CA LYS A 28 -2.29 -9.58 5.94
C LYS A 28 -3.70 -9.18 6.32
N HIS A 29 -4.68 -9.86 5.73
CA HIS A 29 -6.08 -9.76 6.11
C HIS A 29 -6.90 -10.97 5.60
N PRO A 30 -7.77 -11.61 6.40
CA PRO A 30 -8.57 -12.76 5.96
C PRO A 30 -9.50 -12.49 4.78
N ALA A 31 -9.90 -11.24 4.57
CA ALA A 31 -10.76 -10.86 3.44
C ALA A 31 -10.03 -10.67 2.10
N VAL A 32 -8.70 -10.59 2.12
CA VAL A 32 -7.87 -10.35 0.94
C VAL A 32 -7.14 -11.63 0.56
N HIS A 33 -7.31 -12.08 -0.68
CA HIS A 33 -6.64 -13.27 -1.20
C HIS A 33 -5.31 -12.92 -1.87
N ASP A 34 -5.26 -11.79 -2.57
CA ASP A 34 -4.12 -11.38 -3.36
C ASP A 34 -4.06 -9.86 -3.50
N ILE A 35 -2.87 -9.35 -3.80
CA ILE A 35 -2.63 -7.92 -4.06
C ILE A 35 -1.75 -7.75 -5.29
N SER A 36 -2.05 -6.74 -6.10
CA SER A 36 -1.18 -6.39 -7.23
C SER A 36 0.03 -5.59 -6.79
N ALA A 37 1.02 -5.50 -7.67
CA ALA A 37 2.20 -4.68 -7.48
C ALA A 37 1.83 -3.23 -7.15
N PRO A 38 2.58 -2.56 -6.26
CA PRO A 38 2.39 -1.15 -5.96
C PRO A 38 2.56 -0.32 -7.23
N GLU A 39 1.63 0.61 -7.44
CA GLU A 39 1.70 1.58 -8.52
C GLU A 39 1.82 2.98 -7.92
N LEU A 40 2.48 3.90 -8.63
CA LEU A 40 2.49 5.31 -8.24
C LEU A 40 1.08 5.91 -8.35
N ALA A 41 0.70 6.66 -7.33
CA ALA A 41 -0.55 7.39 -7.28
C ALA A 41 -0.38 8.75 -6.60
N GLN A 42 -1.42 9.56 -6.69
CA GLN A 42 -1.54 10.80 -5.93
C GLN A 42 -2.83 10.78 -5.11
N TYR A 43 -2.71 11.12 -3.83
CA TYR A 43 -3.84 11.27 -2.92
C TYR A 43 -3.76 12.65 -2.29
N HIS A 44 -4.73 13.53 -2.60
CA HIS A 44 -4.77 14.91 -2.10
C HIS A 44 -3.43 15.66 -2.28
N ASP A 45 -2.87 15.63 -3.49
CA ASP A 45 -1.57 16.23 -3.85
C ASP A 45 -0.33 15.62 -3.15
N GLU A 46 -0.49 14.53 -2.38
CA GLU A 46 0.62 13.74 -1.83
C GLU A 46 0.94 12.55 -2.75
N ALA A 47 2.22 12.38 -3.12
CA ALA A 47 2.68 11.21 -3.85
C ALA A 47 2.63 9.97 -2.94
N CYS A 48 1.96 8.92 -3.40
CA CYS A 48 1.72 7.71 -2.62
C CYS A 48 1.80 6.47 -3.52
N LEU A 49 1.74 5.29 -2.90
CA LEU A 49 1.55 4.04 -3.62
C LEU A 49 0.11 3.57 -3.51
N VAL A 50 -0.38 2.93 -4.56
CA VAL A 50 -1.67 2.26 -4.57
C VAL A 50 -1.47 0.75 -4.74
N LEU A 51 -2.14 0.00 -3.87
CA LEU A 51 -2.21 -1.45 -3.91
C LEU A 51 -3.61 -1.86 -4.36
N ARG A 52 -3.72 -2.62 -5.45
CA ARG A 52 -5.01 -3.19 -5.86
C ARG A 52 -5.27 -4.47 -5.07
N LEU A 53 -6.39 -4.51 -4.35
CA LEU A 53 -6.75 -5.63 -3.49
C LEU A 53 -7.76 -6.54 -4.19
N HIS A 54 -7.45 -7.84 -4.20
CA HIS A 54 -8.35 -8.90 -4.65
C HIS A 54 -9.00 -9.56 -3.45
N LEU A 55 -10.29 -9.29 -3.26
CA LEU A 55 -11.05 -9.80 -2.13
C LEU A 55 -11.52 -11.23 -2.39
N GLN A 56 -11.49 -12.07 -1.36
CA GLN A 56 -12.11 -13.40 -1.39
C GLN A 56 -13.47 -13.45 -0.68
N GLN A 57 -13.78 -12.44 0.13
CA GLN A 57 -15.06 -12.30 0.82
C GLN A 57 -15.43 -10.81 0.91
N PRO A 58 -16.73 -10.47 0.97
CA PRO A 58 -17.16 -9.08 1.13
C PRO A 58 -16.70 -8.53 2.48
N ILE A 59 -16.24 -7.28 2.48
CA ILE A 59 -15.86 -6.51 3.66
C ILE A 59 -16.10 -5.03 3.42
N ASP A 60 -16.40 -4.28 4.48
CA ASP A 60 -16.51 -2.83 4.43
C ASP A 60 -15.13 -2.16 4.28
N ALA A 61 -15.09 -1.05 3.54
CA ALA A 61 -13.84 -0.36 3.26
C ALA A 61 -13.16 0.20 4.51
N ALA A 62 -13.94 0.78 5.44
CA ALA A 62 -13.40 1.34 6.67
C ALA A 62 -12.91 0.25 7.61
N GLN A 63 -13.65 -0.88 7.68
CA GLN A 63 -13.22 -2.04 8.45
C GLN A 63 -11.90 -2.62 7.92
N LEU A 64 -11.80 -2.83 6.61
CA LEU A 64 -10.56 -3.33 6.00
C LEU A 64 -9.40 -2.35 6.19
N LEU A 65 -9.66 -1.04 6.07
CA LEU A 65 -8.66 -0.01 6.29
C LEU A 65 -8.11 -0.04 7.72
N ASP A 66 -8.92 -0.36 8.74
CA ASP A 66 -8.48 -0.47 10.14
C ASP A 66 -7.71 -1.77 10.38
N GLU A 67 -8.27 -2.91 9.96
CA GLU A 67 -7.77 -4.25 10.29
C GLU A 67 -6.56 -4.71 9.44
N ALA A 68 -6.45 -4.27 8.19
CA ALA A 68 -5.39 -4.74 7.29
C ALA A 68 -4.00 -4.30 7.75
N GLN A 69 -3.04 -5.24 7.72
CA GLN A 69 -1.63 -4.92 7.92
C GLN A 69 -0.90 -4.94 6.59
N VAL A 70 -0.35 -3.80 6.20
CA VAL A 70 0.43 -3.65 4.97
C VAL A 70 1.91 -3.78 5.29
N LEU A 71 2.61 -4.56 4.47
CA LEU A 71 4.04 -4.79 4.58
C LEU A 71 4.69 -4.38 3.27
N ILE A 72 5.56 -3.37 3.32
CA ILE A 72 6.46 -3.03 2.22
C ILE A 72 7.88 -3.34 2.68
N SER A 73 8.58 -4.18 1.91
CA SER A 73 9.93 -4.64 2.18
C SER A 73 10.88 -4.03 1.17
N HIS A 74 11.53 -2.93 1.54
CA HIS A 74 12.57 -2.28 0.78
C HIS A 74 13.57 -1.64 1.75
N PRO A 75 14.90 -1.72 1.52
CA PRO A 75 15.92 -1.27 2.48
C PRO A 75 15.80 0.21 2.84
N SER A 76 15.33 1.03 1.90
CA SER A 76 15.16 2.47 2.09
C SER A 76 13.81 2.88 2.70
N VAL A 77 12.91 1.93 3.00
CA VAL A 77 11.59 2.24 3.59
C VAL A 77 11.70 2.28 5.11
N ALA A 78 11.41 3.45 5.69
CA ALA A 78 11.40 3.68 7.12
C ALA A 78 10.06 3.34 7.76
N ALA A 79 8.96 3.74 7.10
CA ALA A 79 7.62 3.55 7.61
C ALA A 79 6.58 3.47 6.48
N VAL A 80 5.45 2.84 6.78
CA VAL A 80 4.29 2.74 5.88
C VAL A 80 3.03 3.15 6.65
N ARG A 81 2.22 4.01 6.04
CA ARG A 81 0.96 4.48 6.61
C ARG A 81 -0.19 4.31 5.63
N LYS A 82 -1.27 3.66 6.07
CA LYS A 82 -2.52 3.56 5.31
C LYS A 82 -3.20 4.93 5.25
N LEU A 83 -3.51 5.41 4.05
CA LEU A 83 -4.14 6.72 3.83
C LEU A 83 -5.65 6.57 3.64
N TRP A 84 -6.04 5.75 2.68
CA TRP A 84 -7.43 5.64 2.25
C TRP A 84 -7.68 4.32 1.54
N LEU A 85 -8.93 3.86 1.56
CA LEU A 85 -9.36 2.68 0.83
C LEU A 85 -10.56 3.03 -0.07
N GLU A 86 -10.35 2.92 -1.38
CA GLU A 86 -11.36 3.11 -2.42
C GLU A 86 -12.01 1.75 -2.73
N ALA A 87 -13.34 1.66 -2.57
CA ALA A 87 -14.10 0.43 -2.79
C ALA A 87 -14.21 0.05 -4.28
#